data_AF-A0AAU0PJE1-F1
#
_entry.id   AF-A0AAU0PJE1-F1
#
_cell.length_a   1.000
_cell.length_b   1.000
_cell.length_c   1.000
_cell.angle_alpha   90.00
_cell.angle_beta   90.00
_cell.angle_gamma   90.00
#
_symmetry.space_group_name_H-M   'P 1'
#
loop_
_entity.id
_entity.type
_entity.pdbx_description
1 polymer ?
#
loop_
_entity_poly.entity_id
_entity_poly.type
_entity_poly.pdbx_seq_one_letter_code
_entity_poly.pdbx_strand_id
1 'polypeptide(L)'
;MNIVENYQENRRKFLLKSARTIGLVVLGSLTWSAYLSEVKATSLILRPPAALKEDDFLATCIKCGLCVEACPFDTLKLAKPGDNLPLGTPYFVPRDIPCYMCVDIPCVPICPTKALDEKKVKNSENVFEIRQMEMGVAVVDVKSCVAFWGIQCDACYRACPLLGEAIDIVYEKNDRTGKHAFLKPVVDSDICTGCGLCEKACITEKPAIFVLPREIALGKVGDHYIKGWDEADEQRVKDSNVELGKTKINKKGAIESLNSDMKDLLE
;
A
#
# COMPACT_ATOMS: atom_id res chain seq x y z
N MET A 1 31.87 -14.14 67.49
CA MET A 1 31.61 -14.99 66.31
C MET A 1 30.44 -14.48 65.45
N ASN A 2 29.37 -13.93 66.04
CA ASN A 2 28.12 -13.59 65.33
C ASN A 2 28.15 -12.40 64.34
N ILE A 3 29.14 -11.51 64.37
CA ILE A 3 29.17 -10.32 63.49
C ILE A 3 29.76 -10.64 62.11
N VAL A 4 30.77 -11.52 62.06
CA VAL A 4 31.46 -11.89 60.81
C VAL A 4 30.59 -12.84 59.98
N GLU A 5 29.90 -13.79 60.61
CA GLU A 5 28.92 -14.67 59.94
C GLU A 5 27.76 -13.89 59.33
N ASN A 6 27.20 -12.92 60.06
CA ASN A 6 26.08 -12.09 59.59
C ASN A 6 26.51 -11.15 58.43
N TYR A 7 27.77 -10.68 58.44
CA TYR A 7 28.33 -9.90 57.33
C TYR A 7 28.52 -10.74 56.05
N GLN A 8 29.01 -11.98 56.18
CA GLN A 8 29.16 -12.89 55.04
C GLN A 8 27.81 -13.37 54.48
N GLU A 9 26.82 -13.64 55.34
CA GLU A 9 25.46 -13.97 54.91
C GLU A 9 24.79 -12.82 54.12
N ASN A 10 24.95 -11.58 54.57
CA ASN A 10 24.38 -10.41 53.90
C ASN A 10 25.03 -10.11 52.53
N ARG A 11 26.35 -10.28 52.39
CA ARG A 11 27.03 -10.20 51.08
C ARG A 11 26.55 -11.26 50.10
N ARG A 12 26.40 -12.51 50.54
CA ARG A 12 25.90 -13.61 49.70
C ARG A 12 24.45 -13.37 49.26
N LYS A 13 23.58 -12.92 50.17
CA LYS A 13 22.18 -12.56 49.86
C LYS A 13 22.09 -11.39 48.89
N PHE A 14 22.97 -10.38 49.02
CA PHE A 14 23.04 -9.25 48.09
C PHE A 14 23.46 -9.70 46.68
N LEU A 15 24.58 -10.43 46.53
CA LEU A 15 25.05 -10.92 45.24
C LEU A 15 24.03 -11.83 44.54
N LEU A 16 23.37 -12.72 45.29
CA LEU A 16 22.31 -13.58 44.75
C LEU A 16 21.08 -12.79 44.32
N LYS A 17 20.67 -11.77 45.07
CA LYS A 17 19.55 -10.89 44.67
C LYS A 17 19.91 -10.08 43.42
N SER A 18 21.11 -9.50 43.37
CA SER A 18 21.58 -8.74 42.20
C SER A 18 21.64 -9.61 40.95
N ALA A 19 22.19 -10.82 41.04
CA ALA A 19 22.24 -11.76 39.90
C ALA A 19 20.83 -12.15 39.41
N ARG A 20 19.87 -12.37 40.33
CA ARG A 20 18.47 -12.65 39.98
C ARG A 20 17.80 -11.44 39.32
N THR A 21 18.01 -10.23 39.85
CA THR A 21 17.45 -9.00 39.27
C THR A 21 18.04 -8.75 37.87
N ILE A 22 19.35 -8.91 37.69
CA ILE A 22 20.00 -8.78 36.38
C ILE A 22 19.45 -9.84 35.42
N GLY A 23 19.32 -11.10 35.86
CA GLY A 23 18.74 -12.16 35.04
C GLY A 23 17.32 -11.85 34.57
N LEU A 24 16.46 -11.32 35.46
CA LEU A 24 15.10 -10.92 35.13
C LEU A 24 15.06 -9.69 34.20
N VAL A 25 15.93 -8.71 34.41
CA VAL A 25 16.02 -7.53 33.54
C VAL A 25 16.52 -7.93 32.15
N VAL A 26 17.53 -8.79 32.06
CA VAL A 26 18.06 -9.28 30.79
C VAL A 26 16.99 -10.07 30.05
N LEU A 27 16.33 -11.03 30.69
CA LEU A 27 15.25 -11.80 30.06
C LEU A 27 14.08 -10.91 29.65
N GLY A 28 13.64 -10.00 30.52
CA GLY A 28 12.58 -9.04 30.20
C GLY A 28 12.95 -8.10 29.05
N SER A 29 14.21 -7.66 28.99
CA SER A 29 14.70 -6.81 27.90
C SER A 29 14.77 -7.57 26.57
N LEU A 30 15.24 -8.81 26.57
CA LEU A 30 15.31 -9.64 25.36
C LEU A 30 13.93 -10.00 24.83
N THR A 31 12.99 -10.37 25.70
CA THR A 31 11.62 -10.67 25.27
C THR A 31 10.90 -9.44 24.75
N TRP A 32 11.09 -8.28 25.40
CA TRP A 32 10.51 -7.01 24.95
C TRP A 32 11.12 -6.54 23.63
N SER A 33 12.45 -6.66 23.47
CA SER A 33 13.13 -6.32 22.22
C SER A 33 12.69 -7.21 21.06
N ALA A 34 12.56 -8.52 21.27
CA ALA A 34 12.05 -9.45 20.26
C ALA A 34 10.61 -9.09 19.84
N TYR A 35 9.76 -8.78 20.81
CA TYR A 35 8.39 -8.32 20.55
C TYR A 35 8.36 -7.01 19.73
N LEU A 36 9.21 -6.02 20.08
CA LEU A 36 9.28 -4.76 19.35
C LEU A 36 9.78 -4.92 17.91
N SER A 37 10.74 -5.81 17.67
CA SER A 37 11.24 -6.07 16.31
C SER A 37 10.16 -6.67 15.40
N GLU A 38 9.27 -7.48 15.94
CA GLU A 38 8.19 -8.11 15.16
C GLU A 38 7.09 -7.12 14.80
N VAL A 39 6.79 -6.16 15.68
CA VAL A 39 5.74 -5.14 15.45
C VAL A 39 6.16 -4.08 14.41
N LYS A 40 7.45 -3.78 14.29
CA LYS A 40 7.98 -2.82 13.30
C LYS A 40 8.25 -3.42 11.92
N ALA A 41 8.18 -4.73 11.78
CA ALA A 41 8.54 -5.40 10.55
C ALA A 41 7.37 -5.35 9.56
N THR A 42 7.70 -4.97 8.33
CA THR A 42 6.89 -5.03 7.11
C THR A 42 6.03 -3.81 6.83
N SER A 43 6.55 -2.97 5.92
CA SER A 43 5.83 -1.89 5.26
C SER A 43 4.95 -2.41 4.10
N LEU A 44 5.20 -3.61 3.57
CA LEU A 44 4.57 -4.17 2.36
C LEU A 44 3.22 -4.89 2.62
N ILE A 45 2.50 -4.53 3.68
CA ILE A 45 1.27 -5.24 4.09
C ILE A 45 0.05 -4.63 3.40
N LEU A 46 -0.77 -5.49 2.78
CA LEU A 46 -2.06 -5.07 2.24
C LEU A 46 -3.16 -5.26 3.27
N ARG A 47 -3.89 -4.17 3.54
CA ARG A 47 -4.99 -4.12 4.50
C ARG A 47 -6.34 -4.34 3.80
N PRO A 48 -7.39 -4.77 4.53
CA PRO A 48 -8.75 -4.85 4.00
C PRO A 48 -9.19 -3.52 3.36
N PRO A 49 -10.24 -3.54 2.51
CA PRO A 49 -10.78 -2.31 1.94
C PRO A 49 -11.20 -1.32 3.02
N ALA A 50 -11.12 -0.03 2.71
CA ALA A 50 -11.50 1.05 3.61
C ALA A 50 -10.64 1.21 4.87
N ALA A 51 -9.46 0.59 4.95
CA ALA A 51 -8.55 0.78 6.08
C ALA A 51 -8.14 2.26 6.24
N LEU A 52 -7.99 2.68 7.49
CA LEU A 52 -7.29 3.92 7.81
C LEU A 52 -5.81 3.82 7.41
N LYS A 53 -5.09 4.94 7.46
CA LYS A 53 -3.62 4.93 7.30
C LYS A 53 -3.02 4.02 8.36
N GLU A 54 -1.87 3.41 8.06
CA GLU A 54 -1.34 2.29 8.86
C GLU A 54 -1.24 2.63 10.36
N ASP A 55 -0.69 3.79 10.72
CA ASP A 55 -0.57 4.19 12.13
C ASP A 55 -1.94 4.37 12.83
N ASP A 56 -2.89 5.03 12.16
CA ASP A 56 -4.24 5.24 12.68
C ASP A 56 -5.02 3.92 12.76
N PHE A 57 -4.80 3.03 11.80
CA PHE A 57 -5.39 1.71 11.73
C PHE A 57 -4.91 0.86 12.92
N LEU A 58 -3.61 0.83 13.18
CA LEU A 58 -3.02 0.09 14.30
C LEU A 58 -3.49 0.63 15.66
N ALA A 59 -3.70 1.94 15.78
CA ALA A 59 -4.22 2.57 16.99
C ALA A 59 -5.71 2.25 17.23
N THR A 60 -6.51 2.12 16.17
CA THR A 60 -7.98 1.98 16.23
C THR A 60 -8.43 0.51 16.22
N CYS A 61 -7.63 -0.39 15.64
CA CYS A 61 -7.98 -1.80 15.52
C CYS A 61 -7.86 -2.53 16.87
N ILE A 62 -8.99 -3.00 17.41
CA ILE A 62 -9.04 -3.83 18.62
C ILE A 62 -8.76 -5.32 18.37
N LYS A 63 -8.36 -5.70 17.15
CA LYS A 63 -7.95 -7.07 16.80
C LYS A 63 -9.03 -8.14 17.07
N CYS A 64 -10.29 -7.77 16.89
CA CYS A 64 -11.44 -8.64 17.18
C CYS A 64 -11.66 -9.76 16.15
N GLY A 65 -11.10 -9.65 14.95
CA GLY A 65 -11.26 -10.66 13.89
C GLY A 65 -12.60 -10.65 13.14
N LEU A 66 -13.56 -9.80 13.51
CA LEU A 66 -14.89 -9.77 12.87
C LEU A 66 -14.84 -9.53 11.36
N CYS A 67 -13.90 -8.72 10.87
CA CYS A 67 -13.73 -8.51 9.43
C CYS A 67 -13.27 -9.77 8.69
N VAL A 68 -12.49 -10.64 9.35
CA VAL A 68 -12.01 -11.91 8.79
C VAL A 68 -13.17 -12.90 8.70
N GLU A 69 -13.97 -13.02 9.76
CA GLU A 69 -15.14 -13.89 9.80
C GLU A 69 -16.22 -13.45 8.80
N ALA A 70 -16.41 -12.14 8.62
CA ALA A 70 -17.36 -11.59 7.65
C ALA A 70 -16.91 -11.73 6.19
N CYS A 71 -15.66 -12.12 5.91
CA CYS A 71 -15.16 -12.26 4.55
C CYS A 71 -15.63 -13.59 3.94
N PRO A 72 -16.48 -13.60 2.91
CA PRO A 72 -17.05 -14.84 2.37
C PRO A 72 -16.05 -15.71 1.58
N PHE A 73 -14.88 -15.17 1.25
CA PHE A 73 -13.87 -15.83 0.40
C PHE A 73 -12.60 -16.21 1.16
N ASP A 74 -12.57 -16.05 2.49
CA ASP A 74 -11.38 -16.29 3.33
C ASP A 74 -10.12 -15.54 2.84
N THR A 75 -10.31 -14.40 2.15
CA THR A 75 -9.23 -13.53 1.66
C THR A 75 -8.41 -12.99 2.83
N LEU A 76 -9.10 -12.55 3.89
CA LEU A 76 -8.47 -11.91 5.03
C LEU A 76 -7.96 -12.96 6.02
N LYS A 77 -6.77 -12.73 6.56
CA LYS A 77 -6.12 -13.56 7.58
C LYS A 77 -5.70 -12.67 8.75
N LEU A 78 -5.69 -13.22 9.96
CA LEU A 78 -5.09 -12.55 11.12
C LEU A 78 -3.60 -12.87 11.20
N ALA A 79 -2.78 -11.84 11.38
CA ALA A 79 -1.34 -11.99 11.61
C ALA A 79 -1.07 -12.81 12.88
N LYS A 80 -0.27 -13.87 12.74
CA LYS A 80 0.14 -14.79 13.81
C LYS A 80 1.58 -14.49 14.24
N PRO A 81 1.97 -14.92 15.46
CA PRO A 81 3.38 -14.92 15.86
C PRO A 81 4.24 -15.68 14.85
N GLY A 82 5.32 -15.03 14.39
CA GLY A 82 6.23 -15.51 13.36
C GLY A 82 6.01 -14.93 11.96
N ASP A 83 4.89 -14.25 11.71
CA ASP A 83 4.59 -13.70 10.38
C ASP A 83 5.39 -12.41 10.07
N ASN A 84 6.06 -11.81 11.07
CA ASN A 84 6.67 -10.47 10.96
C ASN A 84 5.66 -9.40 10.51
N LEU A 85 4.44 -9.49 11.05
CA LEU A 85 3.33 -8.58 10.82
C LEU A 85 2.77 -8.11 12.17
N PRO A 86 2.09 -6.95 12.25
CA PRO A 86 1.46 -6.50 13.49
C PRO A 86 0.45 -7.53 14.01
N LEU A 87 0.79 -8.19 15.12
CA LEU A 87 0.05 -9.33 15.66
C LEU A 87 -1.44 -9.05 15.83
N GLY A 88 -2.27 -9.98 15.37
CA GLY A 88 -3.73 -9.94 15.48
C GLY A 88 -4.42 -8.93 14.56
N THR A 89 -3.69 -8.31 13.63
CA THR A 89 -4.28 -7.40 12.63
C THR A 89 -4.62 -8.13 11.33
N PRO A 90 -5.69 -7.74 10.63
CA PRO A 90 -6.10 -8.38 9.39
C PRO A 90 -5.20 -7.95 8.22
N TYR A 91 -4.87 -8.89 7.34
CA TYR A 91 -4.13 -8.68 6.11
C TYR A 91 -4.56 -9.70 5.05
N PHE A 92 -4.16 -9.51 3.79
CA PHE A 92 -4.33 -10.54 2.77
C PHE A 92 -3.11 -10.63 1.85
N VAL A 93 -3.00 -11.75 1.14
CA VAL A 93 -1.91 -12.01 0.18
C VAL A 93 -2.54 -12.26 -1.18
N PRO A 94 -2.48 -11.28 -2.12
CA PRO A 94 -3.07 -11.37 -3.45
C PRO A 94 -2.78 -12.67 -4.20
N ARG A 95 -1.52 -13.13 -4.15
CA ARG A 95 -1.09 -14.35 -4.84
C ARG A 95 -1.79 -15.63 -4.34
N ASP A 96 -2.15 -15.66 -3.07
CA ASP A 96 -2.86 -16.79 -2.46
C ASP A 96 -4.35 -16.69 -2.75
N ILE A 97 -5.00 -15.68 -2.15
CA ILE A 97 -6.44 -15.43 -2.24
C ILE A 97 -6.59 -13.91 -2.34
N PRO A 98 -6.91 -13.36 -3.52
CA PRO A 98 -7.12 -11.93 -3.71
C PRO A 98 -8.46 -11.48 -3.12
N CYS A 99 -8.68 -10.17 -3.08
CA CYS A 99 -10.00 -9.61 -2.78
C CYS A 99 -10.91 -9.72 -4.01
N TYR A 100 -12.02 -10.44 -3.86
CA TYR A 100 -13.02 -10.62 -4.92
C TYR A 100 -14.02 -9.46 -5.06
N MET A 101 -13.80 -8.35 -4.34
CA MET A 101 -14.58 -7.11 -4.46
C MET A 101 -16.11 -7.33 -4.32
N CYS A 102 -16.52 -7.83 -3.16
CA CYS A 102 -17.95 -8.04 -2.86
C CYS A 102 -18.74 -6.72 -2.99
N VAL A 103 -19.95 -6.78 -3.55
CA VAL A 103 -20.81 -5.59 -3.73
C VAL A 103 -21.15 -4.90 -2.41
N ASP A 104 -21.49 -5.69 -1.38
CA ASP A 104 -21.90 -5.18 -0.07
C ASP A 104 -20.74 -5.01 0.93
N ILE A 105 -19.50 -5.34 0.52
CA ILE A 105 -18.27 -5.20 1.31
C ILE A 105 -18.42 -5.61 2.80
N PRO A 106 -18.92 -6.82 3.12
CA PRO A 106 -19.35 -7.18 4.48
C PRO A 106 -18.25 -7.05 5.56
N CYS A 107 -16.98 -7.09 5.17
CA CYS A 107 -15.84 -6.93 6.07
C CYS A 107 -15.69 -5.51 6.66
N VAL A 108 -16.25 -4.48 6.03
CA VAL A 108 -16.14 -3.07 6.47
C VAL A 108 -17.19 -2.69 7.53
N PRO A 109 -18.51 -2.80 7.28
CA PRO A 109 -19.54 -2.32 8.20
C PRO A 109 -19.58 -3.08 9.53
N ILE A 110 -19.01 -4.29 9.58
CA ILE A 110 -18.93 -5.09 10.82
C ILE A 110 -17.87 -4.54 11.80
N CYS A 111 -17.01 -3.62 11.38
CA CYS A 111 -15.93 -3.09 12.22
C CYS A 111 -16.48 -2.18 13.34
N PRO A 112 -16.45 -2.59 14.63
CA PRO A 112 -17.06 -1.82 15.71
C PRO A 112 -16.30 -0.54 16.03
N THR A 113 -14.98 -0.52 15.78
CA THR A 113 -14.10 0.61 16.09
C THR A 113 -13.93 1.59 14.95
N LYS A 114 -14.48 1.30 13.76
CA LYS A 114 -14.27 2.08 12.54
C LYS A 114 -12.79 2.20 12.13
N ALA A 115 -11.99 1.18 12.45
CA ALA A 115 -10.66 1.02 11.86
C ALA A 115 -10.73 0.81 10.34
N LEU A 116 -11.86 0.25 9.88
CA LEU A 116 -12.28 0.28 8.48
C LEU A 116 -13.37 1.35 8.36
N ASP A 117 -13.09 2.44 7.65
CA ASP A 117 -14.00 3.57 7.52
C ASP A 117 -14.94 3.38 6.33
N GLU A 118 -16.19 3.04 6.65
CA GLU A 118 -17.26 2.85 5.68
C GLU A 118 -17.44 4.03 4.70
N LYS A 119 -17.09 5.26 5.13
CA LYS A 119 -17.19 6.44 4.26
C LYS A 119 -16.22 6.42 3.09
N LYS A 120 -15.09 5.72 3.23
CA LYS A 120 -14.08 5.61 2.16
C LYS A 120 -14.54 4.71 1.01
N VAL A 121 -15.55 3.88 1.20
CA VAL A 121 -16.04 2.92 0.20
C VAL A 121 -17.48 3.21 -0.24
N LYS A 122 -18.00 4.38 0.13
CA LYS A 122 -19.33 4.85 -0.27
C LYS A 122 -19.25 6.10 -1.14
N ASN A 123 -20.05 6.10 -2.20
CA ASN A 123 -20.20 7.24 -3.09
C ASN A 123 -21.02 8.38 -2.45
N SER A 124 -21.22 9.48 -3.19
CA SER A 124 -22.02 10.63 -2.77
C SER A 124 -23.49 10.29 -2.46
N GLU A 125 -23.99 9.17 -2.97
CA GLU A 125 -25.35 8.66 -2.75
C GLU A 125 -25.43 7.64 -1.61
N ASN A 126 -24.33 7.47 -0.84
CA ASN A 126 -24.22 6.54 0.29
C ASN A 126 -24.37 5.06 -0.10
N VAL A 127 -24.05 4.72 -1.35
CA VAL A 127 -24.03 3.35 -1.90
C VAL A 127 -22.59 2.85 -1.96
N PHE A 128 -22.37 1.57 -1.65
CA PHE A 128 -21.05 0.94 -1.74
C PHE A 128 -20.54 0.92 -3.18
N GLU A 129 -19.30 1.36 -3.38
CA GLU A 129 -18.69 1.46 -4.69
C GLU A 129 -17.31 0.78 -4.74
N ILE A 130 -17.18 -0.18 -5.65
CA ILE A 130 -15.95 -0.97 -5.81
C ILE A 130 -14.73 -0.12 -6.14
N ARG A 131 -14.90 1.00 -6.85
CA ARG A 131 -13.82 1.91 -7.27
C ARG A 131 -13.13 2.61 -6.11
N GLN A 132 -13.81 2.77 -4.98
CA GLN A 132 -13.28 3.49 -3.83
C GLN A 132 -12.54 2.58 -2.85
N MET A 133 -12.40 1.28 -3.17
CA MET A 133 -11.68 0.32 -2.33
C MET A 133 -10.16 0.48 -2.45
N GLU A 134 -9.58 1.51 -1.83
CA GLU A 134 -8.14 1.76 -1.88
C GLU A 134 -7.34 0.83 -0.94
N MET A 135 -7.01 -0.38 -1.40
CA MET A 135 -6.17 -1.34 -0.65
C MET A 135 -4.69 -1.25 -1.03
N GLY A 136 -4.40 -0.93 -2.29
CA GLY A 136 -3.04 -0.89 -2.85
C GLY A 136 -3.04 -0.47 -4.32
N VAL A 137 -1.89 -0.56 -4.97
CA VAL A 137 -1.70 -0.30 -6.41
C VAL A 137 -0.95 -1.47 -7.03
N ALA A 138 -1.41 -1.93 -8.19
CA ALA A 138 -0.70 -2.96 -8.95
C ALA A 138 0.49 -2.34 -9.72
N VAL A 139 1.65 -2.97 -9.63
CA VAL A 139 2.88 -2.57 -10.30
C VAL A 139 3.35 -3.69 -11.21
N VAL A 140 3.74 -3.36 -12.44
CA VAL A 140 4.20 -4.31 -13.45
C VAL A 140 5.72 -4.30 -13.54
N ASP A 141 6.35 -5.45 -13.34
CA ASP A 141 7.73 -5.70 -13.73
C ASP A 141 7.82 -6.00 -15.23
N VAL A 142 8.19 -4.96 -15.97
CA VAL A 142 8.39 -4.96 -17.42
C VAL A 142 9.36 -6.06 -17.88
N LYS A 143 10.37 -6.41 -17.08
CA LYS A 143 11.39 -7.39 -17.49
C LYS A 143 10.93 -8.83 -17.36
N SER A 144 10.09 -9.13 -16.37
CA SER A 144 9.59 -10.48 -16.12
C SER A 144 8.25 -10.75 -16.82
N CYS A 145 7.55 -9.71 -17.27
CA CYS A 145 6.26 -9.85 -17.90
C CYS A 145 6.37 -10.38 -19.35
N VAL A 146 5.79 -11.56 -19.58
CA VAL A 146 5.78 -12.23 -20.90
C VAL A 146 5.12 -11.39 -22.01
N ALA A 147 4.21 -10.48 -21.65
CA ALA A 147 3.57 -9.58 -22.62
C ALA A 147 4.57 -8.60 -23.24
N PHE A 148 5.59 -8.18 -22.47
CA PHE A 148 6.69 -7.36 -22.98
C PHE A 148 7.71 -8.17 -23.78
N TRP A 149 7.70 -9.50 -23.68
CA TRP A 149 8.51 -10.39 -24.51
C TRP A 149 7.86 -10.70 -25.86
N GLY A 150 6.63 -10.23 -26.09
CA GLY A 150 5.90 -10.40 -27.35
C GLY A 150 4.93 -11.58 -27.35
N ILE A 151 4.69 -12.20 -26.20
CA ILE A 151 3.62 -13.18 -26.04
C ILE A 151 2.29 -12.44 -25.87
N GLN A 152 1.25 -12.86 -26.57
CA GLN A 152 -0.09 -12.27 -26.48
C GLN A 152 -0.80 -12.71 -25.19
N CYS A 153 -0.30 -12.23 -24.06
CA CYS A 153 -0.84 -12.47 -22.74
C CYS A 153 -1.58 -11.24 -22.23
N ASP A 154 -2.84 -11.41 -21.88
CA ASP A 154 -3.75 -10.41 -21.32
C ASP A 154 -4.47 -10.94 -20.06
N ALA A 155 -3.89 -11.95 -19.41
CA ALA A 155 -4.47 -12.61 -18.24
C ALA A 155 -4.77 -11.64 -17.09
N CYS A 156 -3.85 -10.72 -16.81
CA CYS A 156 -4.04 -9.70 -15.78
C CYS A 156 -5.14 -8.68 -16.14
N TYR A 157 -5.25 -8.31 -17.42
CA TYR A 157 -6.27 -7.41 -17.93
C TYR A 157 -7.67 -8.03 -17.80
N ARG A 158 -7.85 -9.28 -18.27
CA ARG A 158 -9.13 -9.99 -18.17
C ARG A 158 -9.56 -10.33 -16.75
N ALA A 159 -8.60 -10.48 -15.84
CA ALA A 159 -8.89 -10.75 -14.42
C ALA A 159 -9.30 -9.49 -13.64
N CYS A 160 -9.07 -8.30 -14.19
CA CYS A 160 -9.41 -7.05 -13.52
C CYS A 160 -10.94 -6.81 -13.53
N PRO A 161 -11.58 -6.54 -12.38
CA PRO A 161 -12.99 -6.15 -12.35
C PRO A 161 -13.27 -4.80 -12.99
N LEU A 162 -12.26 -3.92 -13.05
CA LEU A 162 -12.29 -2.59 -13.65
C LEU A 162 -11.51 -2.60 -14.98
N LEU A 163 -11.86 -3.55 -15.85
CA LEU A 163 -11.21 -3.80 -17.13
C LEU A 163 -11.34 -2.58 -18.06
N GLY A 164 -10.21 -2.11 -18.61
CA GLY A 164 -10.18 -0.92 -19.47
C GLY A 164 -10.21 0.41 -18.70
N GLU A 165 -10.38 0.36 -17.37
CA GLU A 165 -10.31 1.53 -16.49
C GLU A 165 -9.03 1.46 -15.63
N ALA A 166 -8.91 0.45 -14.75
CA ALA A 166 -7.75 0.31 -13.86
C ALA A 166 -6.53 -0.32 -14.52
N ILE A 167 -6.75 -1.17 -15.52
CA ILE A 167 -5.70 -1.78 -16.34
C ILE A 167 -6.12 -1.65 -17.80
N ASP A 168 -5.25 -1.06 -18.61
CA ASP A 168 -5.40 -0.94 -20.05
C ASP A 168 -4.29 -1.72 -20.78
N ILE A 169 -4.48 -2.00 -22.07
CA ILE A 169 -3.50 -2.64 -22.94
C ILE A 169 -3.02 -1.65 -23.98
N VAL A 170 -1.75 -1.28 -23.90
CA VAL A 170 -1.08 -0.50 -24.93
C VAL A 170 -0.51 -1.45 -25.98
N TYR A 171 -1.01 -1.30 -27.20
CA TYR A 171 -0.55 -2.05 -28.36
C TYR A 171 0.67 -1.37 -28.96
N GLU A 172 1.82 -2.05 -28.92
CA GLU A 172 3.06 -1.53 -29.51
C GLU A 172 3.59 -2.50 -30.57
N LYS A 173 4.02 -1.97 -31.71
CA LYS A 173 4.57 -2.80 -32.78
C LYS A 173 5.94 -3.34 -32.38
N ASN A 174 6.19 -4.62 -32.62
CA ASN A 174 7.52 -5.18 -32.46
C ASN A 174 8.44 -4.69 -33.59
N ASP A 175 9.41 -3.84 -33.25
CA ASP A 175 10.35 -3.27 -34.21
C ASP A 175 11.18 -4.32 -34.95
N ARG A 176 11.49 -5.44 -34.29
CA ARG A 176 12.31 -6.52 -34.88
C ARG A 176 11.55 -7.34 -35.92
N THR A 177 10.28 -7.68 -35.66
CA THR A 177 9.51 -8.56 -36.56
C THR A 177 8.54 -7.82 -37.46
N GLY A 178 8.19 -6.58 -37.12
CA GLY A 178 7.27 -5.73 -37.88
C GLY A 178 5.83 -6.23 -38.00
N LYS A 179 5.50 -7.39 -37.40
CA LYS A 179 4.20 -8.07 -37.54
C LYS A 179 3.52 -8.41 -36.21
N HIS A 180 4.29 -8.65 -35.14
CA HIS A 180 3.72 -8.95 -33.83
C HIS A 180 3.51 -7.65 -33.04
N ALA A 181 2.37 -7.54 -32.36
CA ALA A 181 2.11 -6.46 -31.41
C ALA A 181 2.37 -6.94 -29.98
N PHE A 182 3.07 -6.14 -29.20
CA PHE A 182 3.12 -6.28 -27.75
C PHE A 182 1.79 -5.82 -27.15
N LEU A 183 1.27 -6.59 -26.20
CA LEU A 183 0.06 -6.26 -25.43
C LEU A 183 0.48 -5.76 -24.05
N LYS A 184 1.08 -4.58 -23.96
CA LYS A 184 1.71 -4.11 -22.72
C LYS A 184 0.62 -3.66 -21.73
N PRO A 185 0.46 -4.34 -20.57
CA PRO A 185 -0.50 -3.89 -19.57
C PRO A 185 0.02 -2.60 -18.91
N VAL A 186 -0.83 -1.58 -18.84
CA VAL A 186 -0.59 -0.32 -18.13
C VAL A 186 -1.63 -0.18 -17.04
N VAL A 187 -1.17 0.04 -15.80
CA VAL A 187 -2.04 0.19 -14.64
C VAL A 187 -2.25 1.68 -14.38
N ASP A 188 -3.51 2.10 -14.23
CA ASP A 188 -3.87 3.42 -13.76
C ASP A 188 -3.88 3.43 -12.22
N SER A 189 -2.99 4.22 -11.60
CA SER A 189 -2.85 4.26 -10.14
C SER A 189 -4.00 4.93 -9.41
N ASP A 190 -4.77 5.77 -10.08
CA ASP A 190 -5.87 6.54 -9.49
C ASP A 190 -7.14 5.67 -9.42
N ILE A 191 -7.31 4.77 -10.39
CA ILE A 191 -8.45 3.84 -10.46
C ILE A 191 -8.12 2.48 -9.80
N CYS A 192 -6.86 2.05 -9.80
CA CYS A 192 -6.48 0.77 -9.24
C CYS A 192 -6.77 0.69 -7.73
N THR A 193 -7.64 -0.27 -7.38
CA THR A 193 -8.06 -0.56 -6.00
C THR A 193 -7.06 -1.44 -5.24
N GLY A 194 -6.19 -2.16 -5.96
CA GLY A 194 -5.24 -3.09 -5.35
C GLY A 194 -5.88 -4.40 -4.86
N CYS A 195 -6.97 -4.84 -5.48
CA CYS A 195 -7.67 -6.09 -5.11
C CYS A 195 -6.83 -7.36 -5.28
N GLY A 196 -5.80 -7.34 -6.14
CA GLY A 196 -4.87 -8.46 -6.29
C GLY A 196 -5.27 -9.55 -7.27
N LEU A 197 -6.44 -9.46 -7.91
CA LEU A 197 -6.90 -10.44 -8.90
C LEU A 197 -5.91 -10.58 -10.08
N CYS A 198 -5.27 -9.49 -10.48
CA CYS A 198 -4.25 -9.50 -11.53
C CYS A 198 -2.97 -10.25 -11.13
N GLU A 199 -2.55 -10.15 -9.87
CA GLU A 199 -1.39 -10.87 -9.33
C GLU A 199 -1.65 -12.38 -9.25
N LYS A 200 -2.88 -12.76 -8.85
CA LYS A 200 -3.33 -14.15 -8.86
C LYS A 200 -3.37 -14.73 -10.26
N ALA A 201 -3.89 -13.97 -11.22
CA ALA A 201 -4.04 -14.40 -12.61
C ALA A 201 -2.71 -14.47 -13.39
N CYS A 202 -1.64 -13.88 -12.86
CA CYS A 202 -0.36 -13.87 -13.54
C CYS A 202 0.21 -15.29 -13.70
N ILE A 203 0.46 -15.69 -14.94
CA ILE A 203 0.93 -17.04 -15.32
C ILE A 203 2.39 -17.33 -14.98
N THR A 204 3.14 -16.31 -14.57
CA THR A 204 4.56 -16.44 -14.25
C THR A 204 4.74 -17.10 -12.89
N GLU A 205 5.87 -17.77 -12.67
CA GLU A 205 6.18 -18.46 -11.40
C GLU A 205 6.16 -17.47 -10.22
N LYS A 206 6.98 -16.41 -10.35
CA LYS A 206 6.89 -15.20 -9.54
C LYS A 206 6.10 -14.15 -10.33
N PRO A 207 5.01 -13.59 -9.78
CA PRO A 207 4.13 -12.72 -10.53
C PRO A 207 4.86 -11.48 -11.05
N ALA A 208 4.78 -11.25 -12.35
CA ALA A 208 5.31 -10.04 -13.00
C ALA A 208 4.41 -8.81 -12.80
N ILE A 209 3.22 -8.97 -12.24
CA ILE A 209 2.37 -7.89 -11.76
C ILE A 209 2.00 -8.20 -10.32
N PHE A 210 2.30 -7.30 -9.40
CA PHE A 210 2.10 -7.50 -7.97
C PHE A 210 1.55 -6.23 -7.32
N VAL A 211 0.80 -6.37 -6.24
CA VAL A 211 0.17 -5.24 -5.55
C VAL A 211 1.03 -4.79 -4.38
N LEU A 212 1.23 -3.48 -4.28
CA LEU A 212 1.93 -2.84 -3.18
C LEU A 212 1.02 -1.82 -2.47
N PRO A 213 1.25 -1.52 -1.19
CA PRO A 213 0.59 -0.41 -0.51
C PRO A 213 0.81 0.90 -1.24
N ARG A 214 -0.22 1.75 -1.31
CA ARG A 214 -0.20 3.02 -2.07
C ARG A 214 0.97 3.91 -1.65
N GLU A 215 1.25 3.99 -0.35
CA GLU A 215 2.34 4.80 0.21
C GLU A 215 3.75 4.35 -0.21
N ILE A 216 3.90 3.10 -0.68
CA ILE A 216 5.18 2.53 -1.13
C ILE A 216 5.27 2.55 -2.65
N ALA A 217 4.16 2.28 -3.32
CA ALA A 217 4.09 2.23 -4.77
C ALA A 217 4.18 3.62 -5.42
N LEU A 218 3.52 4.61 -4.80
CA LEU A 218 3.35 5.94 -5.38
C LEU A 218 4.38 6.94 -4.84
N GLY A 219 4.97 7.72 -5.74
CA GLY A 219 5.85 8.83 -5.39
C GLY A 219 5.07 10.08 -4.98
N LYS A 220 5.72 10.98 -4.25
CA LYS A 220 5.21 12.34 -3.99
C LYS A 220 6.10 13.35 -4.69
N VAL A 221 5.49 14.22 -5.50
CA VAL A 221 6.17 15.23 -6.33
C VAL A 221 6.75 16.39 -5.51
N GLY A 222 6.31 16.57 -4.26
CA GLY A 222 6.71 17.66 -3.38
C GLY A 222 6.02 18.98 -3.75
N ASP A 223 6.24 20.03 -2.95
CA ASP A 223 5.48 21.29 -3.06
C ASP A 223 6.13 22.29 -4.05
N HIS A 224 7.31 21.96 -4.58
CA HIS A 224 8.04 22.80 -5.52
C HIS A 224 7.62 22.62 -6.99
N TYR A 225 6.99 21.49 -7.33
CA TYR A 225 6.54 21.20 -8.68
C TYR A 225 5.01 21.12 -8.67
N ILE A 226 4.40 22.21 -9.11
CA ILE A 226 2.96 22.40 -9.11
C ILE A 226 2.49 22.62 -10.54
N LYS A 227 1.46 21.89 -10.93
CA LYS A 227 0.76 22.06 -12.20
C LYS A 227 -0.10 23.31 -12.09
N GLY A 228 0.42 24.47 -12.52
CA GLY A 228 -0.31 25.75 -12.46
C GLY A 228 -1.58 25.82 -13.31
N TRP A 229 -1.92 24.77 -14.06
CA TRP A 229 -3.16 24.64 -14.83
C TRP A 229 -4.18 23.68 -14.19
N ASP A 230 -3.84 23.04 -13.07
CA ASP A 230 -4.72 22.16 -12.31
C ASP A 230 -5.08 22.87 -11.00
N GLU A 231 -6.34 23.28 -10.86
CA GLU A 231 -6.79 24.05 -9.70
C GLU A 231 -6.64 23.28 -8.38
N ALA A 232 -6.75 21.95 -8.41
CA ALA A 232 -6.56 21.12 -7.21
C ALA A 232 -5.08 21.06 -6.82
N ASP A 233 -4.19 20.99 -7.81
CA ASP A 233 -2.74 20.99 -7.60
C ASP A 233 -2.22 22.37 -7.19
N GLU A 234 -2.78 23.44 -7.76
CA GLU A 234 -2.44 24.83 -7.46
C GLU A 234 -2.77 25.22 -6.01
N GLN A 235 -3.76 24.56 -5.39
CA GLN A 235 -4.05 24.76 -3.97
C GLN A 235 -2.88 24.39 -3.07
N ARG A 236 -1.98 23.48 -3.50
CA ARG A 236 -0.77 23.13 -2.74
C ARG A 236 0.19 24.30 -2.60
N VAL A 237 0.13 25.31 -3.48
CA VAL A 237 0.96 26.53 -3.35
C VAL A 237 0.56 27.35 -2.14
N LYS A 238 -0.74 27.35 -1.77
CA LYS A 238 -1.25 28.17 -0.65
C LYS A 238 -0.60 27.79 0.68
N ASP A 239 -0.18 26.55 0.81
CA ASP A 239 0.50 26.01 1.99
C ASP A 239 2.02 26.24 1.95
N SER A 240 2.55 26.82 0.86
CA SER A 240 3.98 27.04 0.64
C SER A 240 4.36 28.52 0.69
N ASN A 241 5.55 28.84 1.22
CA ASN A 241 6.10 30.21 1.29
C ASN A 241 6.67 30.70 -0.06
N VAL A 242 5.93 30.56 -1.16
CA VAL A 242 6.40 30.88 -2.52
C VAL A 242 5.65 32.09 -3.09
N GLU A 243 6.39 33.08 -3.59
CA GLU A 243 5.83 34.21 -4.34
C GLU A 243 5.37 33.76 -5.73
N LEU A 244 4.07 33.87 -5.99
CA LEU A 244 3.45 33.45 -7.25
C LEU A 244 3.61 34.50 -8.36
N GLY A 245 4.32 34.13 -9.44
CA GLY A 245 4.26 34.84 -10.72
C GLY A 245 3.17 34.27 -11.62
N LYS A 246 2.18 35.07 -12.01
CA LYS A 246 1.13 34.63 -12.96
C LYS A 246 1.63 34.79 -14.40
N THR A 247 1.90 33.67 -15.07
CA THR A 247 2.22 33.65 -16.50
C THR A 247 0.93 33.46 -17.31
N LYS A 248 0.72 34.23 -18.38
CA LYS A 248 -0.49 34.11 -19.22
C LYS A 248 -0.40 32.86 -20.09
N ILE A 249 -1.52 32.16 -20.24
CA ILE A 249 -1.63 30.99 -21.15
C ILE A 249 -1.44 31.45 -22.60
N ASN A 250 -0.50 30.83 -23.31
CA ASN A 250 -0.28 31.09 -24.73
C ASN A 250 -1.52 30.62 -25.53
N LYS A 251 -2.04 31.50 -26.39
CA LYS A 251 -3.26 31.24 -27.19
C LYS A 251 -3.00 30.41 -28.46
N LYS A 252 -1.74 30.16 -28.81
CA LYS A 252 -1.35 29.39 -30.01
C LYS A 252 -1.38 27.89 -29.75
N GLY A 253 -1.64 27.10 -30.79
CA GLY A 253 -1.59 25.63 -30.70
C GLY A 253 -0.16 25.13 -30.40
N ALA A 254 -0.04 23.93 -29.81
CA ALA A 254 1.25 23.40 -29.37
C ALA A 254 2.33 23.36 -30.46
N ILE A 255 1.96 23.03 -31.71
CA ILE A 255 2.88 22.99 -32.85
C ILE A 255 3.30 24.41 -33.28
N GLU A 256 2.41 25.39 -33.26
CA GLU A 256 2.75 26.79 -33.55
C GLU A 256 3.62 27.40 -32.46
N SER A 257 3.39 27.03 -31.19
CA SER A 257 4.20 27.48 -30.06
C SER A 257 5.61 26.89 -30.05
N LEU A 258 5.81 25.69 -30.62
CA LEU A 258 7.14 25.07 -30.77
C LEU A 258 7.92 25.64 -31.97
N ASN A 259 7.19 26.14 -32.98
CA ASN A 259 7.77 26.70 -34.19
C ASN A 259 7.92 28.23 -34.16
N SER A 260 7.33 28.92 -33.17
CA SER A 260 7.72 30.29 -32.83
C SER A 260 8.95 30.23 -31.92
N ASP A 261 9.90 31.16 -32.08
CA ASP A 261 11.21 31.19 -31.40
C ASP A 261 11.13 31.42 -29.85
N MET A 262 10.15 30.84 -29.15
CA MET A 262 9.86 31.03 -27.73
C MET A 262 9.67 32.50 -27.28
N LYS A 263 9.60 33.46 -28.21
CA LYS A 263 9.36 34.89 -27.91
C LYS A 263 8.09 35.12 -27.10
N ASP A 264 7.10 34.26 -27.26
CA ASP A 264 5.80 34.34 -26.58
C ASP A 264 5.86 33.96 -25.09
N LEU A 265 6.99 33.47 -24.56
CA LEU A 265 7.19 33.12 -23.14
C LEU A 265 7.82 34.24 -22.30
N LEU A 266 8.18 35.37 -22.91
CA LEU A 266 8.87 36.50 -22.27
C LEU A 266 7.98 37.75 -22.09
N GLU A 267 6.67 37.66 -22.39
CA GLU A 267 5.65 38.72 -22.19
C GLU A 267 4.60 38.33 -21.13
#